data_AF-A0A2V7PD07-F1
#
_entry.id   AF-A0A2V7PD07-F1
#
_cell.length_a   1.000
_cell.length_b   1.000
_cell.length_c   1.000
_cell.angle_alpha   90.00
_cell.angle_beta   90.00
_cell.angle_gamma   90.00
#
_symmetry.space_group_name_H-M   'P 1'
#
loop_
_entity.id
_entity.type
_entity.pdbx_description
1 polymer ?
#
loop_
_entity_poly.entity_id
_entity_poly.type
_entity_poly.pdbx_seq_one_letter_code
_entity_poly.pdbx_strand_id
1 'polypeptide(L)'
;MTEARPPASLFAKLNGSWHEPALRIFMAIVILHLAEHVVQAVQVYALGWPLHQARGLLGQVFPWLVHSEVLHYGYAVIMLVGIWILLPGFVGRARSWWLAALVIQFWHHIEHALLQGQVIVGRNLLGSPVPTSIIQLWIPRLELHLFYNTVVFVPMVVAMLYHLFPGESERSAMRCSCALRPGTATA
;
A
#
# COMPACT_ATOMS: atom_id res chain seq x y z
N MET A 1 21.46 -26.22 -32.89
CA MET A 1 21.22 -26.56 -31.47
C MET A 1 20.71 -25.31 -30.79
N THR A 2 19.40 -25.24 -30.53
CA THR A 2 18.79 -24.10 -29.85
C THR A 2 18.91 -24.34 -28.36
N GLU A 3 19.82 -23.64 -27.70
CA GLU A 3 20.01 -23.72 -26.25
C GLU A 3 18.72 -23.28 -25.55
N ALA A 4 18.13 -24.15 -24.73
CA ALA A 4 16.90 -23.84 -24.02
C ALA A 4 17.17 -22.74 -23.00
N ARG A 5 16.50 -21.58 -23.15
CA ARG A 5 16.67 -20.45 -22.22
C ARG A 5 16.23 -20.87 -20.81
N PRO A 6 17.03 -20.60 -19.76
CA PRO A 6 16.66 -20.96 -18.40
C PRO A 6 15.33 -20.32 -18.00
N PRO A 7 14.51 -20.99 -17.16
CA PRO A 7 13.22 -20.48 -16.76
C PRO A 7 13.36 -19.13 -16.07
N ALA A 8 12.50 -18.17 -16.42
CA ALA A 8 12.49 -16.86 -15.78
C ALA A 8 12.26 -16.98 -14.26
N SER A 9 13.01 -16.21 -13.47
CA SER A 9 12.87 -16.14 -12.02
C SER A 9 11.47 -15.63 -11.62
N LEU A 10 11.02 -15.96 -10.40
CA LEU A 10 9.74 -15.47 -9.87
C LEU A 10 9.64 -13.94 -9.93
N PHE A 11 10.71 -13.25 -9.53
CA PHE A 11 10.79 -11.78 -9.57
C PHE A 11 10.64 -11.23 -11.00
N ALA A 12 11.22 -11.91 -12.00
CA ALA A 12 11.07 -11.54 -13.40
C ALA A 12 9.64 -11.79 -13.91
N LYS A 13 8.97 -12.86 -13.47
CA LYS A 13 7.56 -13.13 -13.82
C LYS A 13 6.63 -12.09 -13.21
N LEU A 14 6.80 -11.76 -11.92
CA LEU A 14 6.00 -10.75 -11.19
C LEU A 14 6.13 -9.34 -11.81
N ASN A 15 7.20 -9.07 -12.55
CA ASN A 15 7.42 -7.80 -13.24
C ASN A 15 7.33 -7.93 -14.77
N GLY A 16 6.70 -9.01 -15.25
CA GLY A 16 6.44 -9.29 -16.66
C GLY A 16 5.06 -9.91 -16.83
N SER A 17 5.01 -11.18 -17.24
CA SER A 17 3.74 -11.87 -17.57
C SER A 17 2.77 -12.04 -16.40
N TRP A 18 3.24 -12.03 -15.15
CA TRP A 18 2.38 -12.10 -13.95
C TRP A 18 2.16 -10.74 -13.30
N HIS A 19 2.67 -9.66 -13.88
CA HIS A 19 2.57 -8.35 -13.28
C HIS A 19 1.13 -7.90 -13.12
N GLU A 20 0.30 -8.06 -14.14
CA GLU A 20 -1.12 -7.67 -14.09
C GLU A 20 -1.91 -8.39 -12.99
N PRO A 21 -1.92 -9.74 -12.88
CA PRO A 21 -2.63 -10.40 -11.78
C PRO A 21 -2.03 -10.10 -10.41
N ALA A 22 -0.70 -10.00 -10.28
CA ALA A 22 -0.06 -9.65 -9.02
C ALA A 22 -0.45 -8.23 -8.57
N LEU A 23 -0.48 -7.28 -9.50
CA LEU A 23 -0.88 -5.90 -9.26
C LEU A 23 -2.36 -5.80 -8.89
N ARG A 24 -3.25 -6.57 -9.53
CA ARG A 24 -4.68 -6.63 -9.16
C ARG A 24 -4.87 -7.14 -7.73
N ILE A 25 -4.19 -8.22 -7.35
CA ILE A 25 -4.25 -8.75 -5.99
C ILE A 25 -3.72 -7.72 -4.99
N PHE A 26 -2.58 -7.10 -5.30
CA PHE A 26 -1.99 -6.09 -4.45
C PHE A 26 -2.91 -4.87 -4.28
N MET A 27 -3.50 -4.37 -5.37
CA MET A 27 -4.45 -3.26 -5.32
C MET A 27 -5.73 -3.62 -4.54
N ALA A 28 -6.20 -4.87 -4.59
CA ALA A 28 -7.33 -5.30 -3.76
C ALA A 28 -7.00 -5.22 -2.27
N ILE A 29 -5.78 -5.63 -1.86
CA ILE A 29 -5.31 -5.51 -0.48
C ILE A 29 -5.24 -4.03 -0.06
N VAL A 30 -4.66 -3.18 -0.93
CA VAL A 30 -4.54 -1.73 -0.69
C VAL A 30 -5.90 -1.08 -0.51
N ILE A 31 -6.86 -1.37 -1.39
CA ILE A 31 -8.21 -0.80 -1.33
C ILE A 31 -8.95 -1.28 -0.08
N LEU A 32 -8.84 -2.57 0.27
CA LEU A 32 -9.46 -3.12 1.47
C LEU A 32 -8.87 -2.48 2.73
N HIS A 33 -7.56 -2.29 2.79
CA HIS A 33 -6.89 -1.62 3.90
C HIS A 33 -7.30 -0.15 4.02
N LEU A 34 -7.37 0.58 2.90
CA LEU A 34 -7.86 1.96 2.90
C LEU A 34 -9.33 2.05 3.34
N ALA A 35 -10.18 1.13 2.86
CA ALA A 35 -11.58 1.07 3.24
C ALA A 35 -11.76 0.86 4.75
N GLU A 36 -10.91 0.04 5.38
CA GLU A 36 -10.89 -0.13 6.84
C GLU A 36 -10.77 1.22 7.57
N HIS A 37 -9.77 2.03 7.18
CA HIS A 37 -9.49 3.33 7.80
C HIS A 37 -10.53 4.39 7.46
N VAL A 38 -11.05 4.40 6.24
CA VAL A 38 -12.13 5.32 5.84
C VAL A 38 -13.40 5.03 6.63
N VAL A 39 -13.78 3.75 6.75
CA VAL A 39 -14.95 3.36 7.55
C VAL A 39 -14.73 3.69 9.02
N GLN A 40 -13.52 3.50 9.54
CA GLN A 40 -13.19 3.91 10.90
C GLN A 40 -13.38 5.41 11.11
N ALA A 41 -12.91 6.24 10.18
CA ALA A 41 -13.11 7.69 10.24
C ALA A 41 -14.60 8.08 10.15
N VAL A 42 -15.37 7.41 9.28
CA VAL A 42 -16.83 7.63 9.18
C VAL A 42 -17.53 7.27 10.50
N GLN A 43 -17.17 6.14 11.12
CA GLN A 43 -17.72 5.74 12.42
C GLN A 43 -17.51 6.83 13.48
N VAL A 44 -16.31 7.43 13.53
CA VAL A 44 -15.98 8.47 14.52
C VAL A 44 -16.66 9.79 14.19
N TYR A 45 -16.47 10.33 12.98
CA TYR A 45 -16.86 11.71 12.67
C TYR A 45 -18.30 11.86 12.17
N ALA A 46 -18.81 10.88 11.41
CA ALA A 46 -20.15 10.95 10.86
C ALA A 46 -21.19 10.28 11.77
N LEU A 47 -20.83 9.16 12.41
CA LEU A 47 -21.74 8.41 13.28
C LEU A 47 -21.56 8.71 14.78
N GLY A 48 -20.52 9.47 15.16
CA GLY A 48 -20.26 9.88 16.54
C GLY A 48 -19.84 8.72 17.46
N TRP A 49 -19.32 7.62 16.90
CA TRP A 49 -18.92 6.47 17.70
C TRP A 49 -17.69 6.79 18.54
N PRO A 50 -17.61 6.32 19.80
CA PRO A 50 -16.38 6.38 20.57
C PRO A 50 -15.24 5.64 19.86
N LEU A 51 -14.00 6.14 19.98
CA LEU A 51 -12.82 5.56 19.30
C LEU A 51 -12.63 4.05 19.57
N HIS A 52 -12.96 3.57 20.78
CA HIS A 52 -12.84 2.16 21.14
C HIS A 52 -13.89 1.24 20.45
N GLN A 53 -14.93 1.83 19.85
CA GLN A 53 -15.99 1.16 19.09
C GLN A 53 -15.80 1.33 17.58
N ALA A 54 -15.05 2.35 17.15
CA ALA A 54 -14.73 2.59 15.75
C ALA A 54 -13.60 1.65 15.28
N ARG A 55 -13.98 0.47 14.76
CA ARG A 55 -13.08 -0.62 14.38
C ARG A 55 -13.00 -0.83 12.86
N GLY A 56 -13.45 0.10 12.04
CA GLY A 56 -13.35 -0.05 10.58
C GLY A 56 -14.39 -1.02 10.00
N LEU A 57 -14.08 -1.67 8.88
CA LEU A 57 -14.97 -2.57 8.17
C LEU A 57 -14.86 -4.01 8.72
N LEU A 58 -13.66 -4.57 8.67
CA LEU A 58 -13.35 -5.93 9.12
C LEU A 58 -13.29 -6.02 10.63
N GLY A 59 -12.79 -4.98 11.33
CA GLY A 59 -12.69 -5.00 12.78
C GLY A 59 -14.02 -4.98 13.53
N GLN A 60 -15.13 -4.68 12.85
CA GLN A 60 -16.47 -4.87 13.43
C GLN A 60 -16.83 -6.34 13.53
N VAL A 61 -16.44 -7.14 12.53
CA VAL A 61 -16.70 -8.58 12.48
C VAL A 61 -15.64 -9.35 13.28
N PHE A 62 -14.39 -8.88 13.23
CA PHE A 62 -13.23 -9.55 13.80
C PHE A 62 -12.40 -8.58 14.66
N PRO A 63 -12.84 -8.25 15.89
CA PRO A 63 -12.23 -7.19 16.72
C PRO A 63 -10.73 -7.38 17.00
N TRP A 64 -10.24 -8.63 17.03
CA TRP A 64 -8.83 -8.92 17.25
C TRP A 64 -7.92 -8.40 16.14
N LEU A 65 -8.45 -8.16 14.92
CA LEU A 65 -7.68 -7.57 13.82
C LEU A 65 -7.18 -6.16 14.13
N VAL A 66 -7.95 -5.39 14.90
CA VAL A 66 -7.68 -3.95 15.16
C VAL A 66 -6.88 -3.74 16.45
N HIS A 67 -6.92 -4.69 17.39
CA HIS A 67 -6.24 -4.57 18.68
C HIS A 67 -4.79 -5.06 18.67
N SER A 68 -4.36 -5.73 17.59
CA SER A 68 -3.01 -6.28 17.51
C SER A 68 -2.07 -5.32 16.76
N GLU A 69 -1.13 -4.72 17.50
CA GLU A 69 -0.02 -3.95 16.88
C GLU A 69 0.80 -4.83 15.92
N VAL A 70 0.87 -6.15 16.14
CA VAL A 70 1.53 -7.11 15.23
C VAL A 70 0.80 -7.21 13.90
N LEU A 71 -0.53 -7.29 13.92
CA LEU A 71 -1.31 -7.31 12.68
C LEU A 71 -1.18 -5.98 11.94
N HIS A 72 -1.20 -4.86 12.66
CA HIS A 72 -1.00 -3.55 12.06
C HIS A 72 0.39 -3.45 11.40
N TYR A 73 1.44 -3.84 12.11
CA TYR A 73 2.80 -3.88 11.57
C TYR A 73 2.93 -4.84 10.37
N GLY A 74 2.26 -6.00 10.43
CA GLY A 74 2.21 -6.96 9.33
C GLY A 74 1.63 -6.37 8.05
N TYR A 75 0.54 -5.60 8.12
CA TYR A 75 0.00 -4.87 6.98
C TYR A 75 1.00 -3.85 6.43
N ALA A 76 1.69 -3.09 7.28
CA ALA A 76 2.70 -2.11 6.85
C ALA A 76 3.85 -2.79 6.06
N VAL A 77 4.28 -3.98 6.49
CA VAL A 77 5.28 -4.80 5.79
C VAL A 77 4.74 -5.31 4.45
N ILE A 78 3.52 -5.85 4.41
CA ILE A 78 2.89 -6.31 3.16
C ILE A 78 2.83 -5.19 2.13
N MET A 79 2.42 -3.98 2.56
CA MET A 79 2.37 -2.80 1.69
C MET A 79 3.75 -2.43 1.16
N LEU A 80 4.75 -2.33 2.03
CA LEU A 80 6.12 -1.99 1.63
C LEU A 80 6.71 -3.01 0.65
N VAL A 81 6.58 -4.30 0.96
CA VAL A 81 7.08 -5.40 0.13
C VAL A 81 6.36 -5.44 -1.21
N GLY A 82 5.03 -5.27 -1.24
CA GLY A 82 4.24 -5.26 -2.47
C GLY A 82 4.64 -4.12 -3.41
N ILE A 83 4.75 -2.90 -2.90
CA ILE A 83 5.22 -1.74 -3.69
C ILE A 83 6.64 -2.00 -4.21
N TRP A 84 7.55 -2.46 -3.36
CA TRP A 84 8.94 -2.68 -3.73
C TRP A 84 9.11 -3.79 -4.77
N ILE A 85 8.48 -4.94 -4.59
CA ILE A 85 8.59 -6.09 -5.49
C ILE A 85 8.01 -5.79 -6.88
N LEU A 86 6.93 -5.01 -6.94
CA LEU A 86 6.24 -4.66 -8.20
C LEU A 86 6.86 -3.45 -8.91
N LEU A 87 7.73 -2.68 -8.25
CA LEU A 87 8.35 -1.48 -8.83
C LEU A 87 9.02 -1.72 -10.20
N PRO A 88 9.76 -2.82 -10.46
CA PRO A 88 10.39 -3.05 -11.78
C PRO A 88 9.42 -3.21 -12.95
N GLY A 89 8.16 -3.57 -12.72
CA GLY A 89 7.13 -3.67 -13.75
C GLY A 89 6.66 -2.31 -14.27
N PHE A 90 6.91 -1.24 -13.51
CA PHE A 90 6.61 0.13 -13.92
C PHE A 90 7.78 0.78 -14.68
N VAL A 91 7.44 1.51 -15.74
CA VAL A 91 8.37 2.27 -16.59
C VAL A 91 7.94 3.74 -16.70
N GLY A 92 8.84 4.60 -17.18
CA GLY A 92 8.54 6.00 -17.47
C GLY A 92 7.92 6.75 -16.29
N ARG A 93 6.87 7.54 -16.57
CA ARG A 93 6.17 8.35 -15.55
C ARG A 93 5.56 7.49 -14.46
N ALA A 94 4.97 6.36 -14.82
CA ALA A 94 4.33 5.45 -13.87
C ALA A 94 5.33 4.98 -12.79
N ARG A 95 6.59 4.71 -13.20
CA ARG A 95 7.66 4.34 -12.28
C ARG A 95 7.99 5.42 -11.27
N SER A 96 8.05 6.68 -11.70
CA SER A 96 8.36 7.81 -10.81
C SER A 96 7.31 7.98 -9.71
N TRP A 97 6.03 7.85 -10.06
CA TRP A 97 4.93 7.92 -9.10
C TRP A 97 4.89 6.71 -8.17
N TRP A 98 5.17 5.50 -8.68
CA TRP A 98 5.27 4.31 -7.84
C TRP A 98 6.46 4.38 -6.87
N LEU A 99 7.57 4.98 -7.29
CA LEU A 99 8.72 5.25 -6.43
C LEU A 99 8.39 6.30 -5.36
N ALA A 100 7.64 7.34 -5.69
CA ALA A 100 7.16 8.31 -4.70
C ALA A 100 6.29 7.63 -3.63
N ALA A 101 5.36 6.76 -4.03
CA ALA A 101 4.59 5.93 -3.11
C ALA A 101 5.49 5.05 -2.23
N LEU A 102 6.53 4.43 -2.80
CA LEU A 102 7.50 3.62 -2.04
C LEU A 102 8.24 4.43 -0.98
N VAL A 103 8.71 5.63 -1.30
CA VAL A 103 9.42 6.49 -0.35
C VAL A 103 8.52 6.89 0.81
N ILE A 104 7.28 7.29 0.52
CA ILE A 104 6.31 7.68 1.55
C ILE A 104 5.93 6.45 2.39
N GLN A 105 5.66 5.30 1.77
CA GLN A 105 5.33 4.06 2.47
C GLN A 105 6.50 3.57 3.34
N PHE A 106 7.74 3.76 2.90
CA PHE A 106 8.91 3.42 3.69
C PHE A 106 9.00 4.26 4.96
N TRP A 107 8.78 5.58 4.86
CA TRP A 107 8.68 6.43 6.05
C TRP A 107 7.53 6.01 6.97
N HIS A 108 6.34 5.80 6.42
CA HIS A 108 5.18 5.34 7.19
C HIS A 108 5.46 4.00 7.91
N HIS A 109 6.15 3.07 7.25
CA HIS A 109 6.60 1.83 7.86
C HIS A 109 7.62 2.04 9.01
N ILE A 110 8.50 3.05 8.94
CA ILE A 110 9.41 3.38 10.05
C ILE A 110 8.60 3.77 11.30
N GLU A 111 7.55 4.58 11.16
CA GLU A 111 6.69 4.94 12.28
C GLU A 111 6.00 3.70 12.89
N HIS A 112 5.53 2.77 12.05
CA HIS A 112 5.00 1.49 12.52
C HIS A 112 6.05 0.61 13.21
N ALA A 113 7.27 0.54 12.67
CA ALA A 113 8.35 -0.22 13.27
C ALA A 113 8.72 0.34 14.64
N LEU A 114 8.66 1.67 14.82
CA LEU A 114 8.87 2.32 16.11
C LEU A 114 7.79 1.95 17.12
N LEU A 115 6.52 1.91 16.72
CA LEU A 115 5.41 1.44 17.57
C LEU A 115 5.61 -0.03 17.98
N GLN A 116 5.89 -0.91 17.02
CA GLN A 116 6.11 -2.32 17.26
C GLN A 116 7.34 -2.57 18.14
N GLY A 117 8.40 -1.78 17.97
CA GLY A 117 9.61 -1.82 18.78
C GLY A 117 9.33 -1.47 20.25
N GLN A 118 8.50 -0.46 20.52
CA GLN A 118 8.08 -0.12 21.89
C GLN A 118 7.34 -1.26 22.58
N VAL A 119 6.46 -1.97 21.86
CA VAL A 119 5.76 -3.16 22.36
C VAL A 119 6.74 -4.28 22.69
N ILE A 120 7.71 -4.55 21.82
CA ILE A 120 8.71 -5.62 22.02
C ILE A 120 9.64 -5.29 23.19
N VAL A 121 10.09 -4.04 23.29
CA VAL A 121 11.00 -3.59 24.36
C VAL A 121 10.27 -3.38 25.69
N GLY A 122 8.94 -3.21 25.67
CA GLY A 122 8.14 -2.88 26.85
C GLY A 122 8.39 -1.46 27.37
N ARG A 123 8.88 -0.54 26.52
CA ARG A 123 9.13 0.87 26.88
C ARG A 123 8.61 1.80 25.79
N ASN A 124 7.74 2.72 26.19
CA ASN A 124 7.15 3.70 25.27
C ASN A 124 8.00 4.96 25.15
N LEU A 125 7.90 5.61 24.00
CA LEU A 125 8.59 6.85 23.68
C LEU A 125 8.18 7.94 24.68
N LEU A 126 9.17 8.65 25.24
CA LEU A 126 8.97 9.72 26.23
C LEU A 126 8.12 9.33 27.46
N GLY A 127 8.07 8.04 27.81
CA GLY A 127 7.26 7.56 28.93
C GLY A 127 5.75 7.60 28.69
N SER A 128 5.32 7.69 27.42
CA SER A 128 3.90 7.66 27.04
C SER A 128 3.17 6.44 27.62
N PRO A 129 1.89 6.54 28.00
CA PRO A 129 1.12 5.39 28.50
C PRO A 129 0.85 4.33 27.42
N VAL A 130 1.03 4.66 26.14
CA VAL A 130 0.82 3.76 25.00
C VAL A 130 1.95 3.91 23.98
N PRO A 131 2.18 2.92 23.09
CA PRO A 131 3.09 3.09 21.97
C PRO A 131 2.72 4.31 21.12
N THR A 132 3.69 5.19 20.87
CA THR A 132 3.52 6.45 20.14
C THR A 132 4.65 6.63 19.11
N SER A 133 4.33 7.02 17.88
CA SER A 133 5.32 7.35 16.85
C SER A 133 5.74 8.82 16.90
N ILE A 134 6.58 9.26 15.97
CA ILE A 134 7.16 10.61 15.98
C ILE A 134 6.05 11.62 15.69
N ILE A 135 5.33 11.45 14.58
CA ILE A 135 4.30 12.42 14.17
C ILE A 135 3.05 12.34 15.06
N GLN A 136 2.82 11.19 15.71
CA GLN A 136 1.73 11.04 16.69
C GLN A 136 1.86 11.92 17.94
N LEU A 137 3.02 12.55 18.16
CA LEU A 137 3.18 13.53 19.24
C LEU A 137 2.36 14.80 19.00
N TRP A 138 1.96 15.07 17.75
CA TRP A 138 1.21 16.27 17.37
C TRP A 138 -0.14 15.97 16.72
N ILE A 139 -0.28 14.81 16.06
CA ILE A 139 -1.49 14.44 15.32
C ILE A 139 -2.04 13.13 15.90
N PRO A 140 -3.35 13.04 16.23
CA PRO A 140 -3.87 11.81 16.78
C PRO A 140 -3.80 10.64 15.78
N ARG A 141 -3.75 9.41 16.32
CA ARG A 141 -3.42 8.20 15.56
C ARG A 141 -4.32 7.99 14.35
N LEU A 142 -5.63 8.19 14.51
CA LEU A 142 -6.63 7.94 13.48
C LEU A 142 -6.40 8.84 12.25
N GLU A 143 -6.30 10.14 12.50
CA GLU A 143 -6.08 11.18 11.50
C GLU A 143 -4.76 10.96 10.78
N LEU A 144 -3.71 10.65 11.54
CA LEU A 144 -2.39 10.41 10.97
C LEU A 144 -2.37 9.18 10.06
N HIS A 145 -3.01 8.07 10.45
CA HIS A 145 -3.09 6.88 9.60
C HIS A 145 -3.90 7.16 8.34
N LEU A 146 -5.03 7.85 8.45
CA LEU A 146 -5.83 8.22 7.29
C LEU A 146 -5.03 9.12 6.34
N PHE A 147 -4.27 10.07 6.88
CA PHE A 147 -3.37 10.92 6.11
C PHE A 147 -2.31 10.10 5.38
N TYR A 148 -1.54 9.25 6.09
CA TYR A 148 -0.49 8.43 5.48
C TYR A 148 -1.03 7.51 4.40
N ASN A 149 -2.12 6.80 4.67
CA ASN A 149 -2.76 5.93 3.68
C ASN A 149 -3.16 6.72 2.43
N THR A 150 -3.67 7.94 2.60
CA THR A 150 -4.04 8.81 1.47
C THR A 150 -2.82 9.24 0.67
N VAL A 151 -1.75 9.73 1.32
CA VAL A 151 -0.55 10.22 0.62
C VAL A 151 0.30 9.11 0.01
N VAL A 152 0.12 7.85 0.43
CA VAL A 152 0.66 6.66 -0.28
C VAL A 152 -0.26 6.25 -1.43
N PHE A 153 -1.58 6.22 -1.21
CA PHE A 153 -2.54 5.74 -2.20
C PHE A 153 -2.62 6.64 -3.44
N VAL A 154 -2.62 7.97 -3.27
CA VAL A 154 -2.68 8.93 -4.39
C VAL A 154 -1.57 8.70 -5.42
N PRO A 155 -0.28 8.67 -5.07
CA PRO A 155 0.78 8.41 -6.03
C PRO A 155 0.70 7.00 -6.64
N MET A 156 0.20 6.00 -5.91
CA MET A 156 -0.09 4.68 -6.49
C MET A 156 -1.16 4.76 -7.58
N VAL A 157 -2.28 5.45 -7.33
CA VAL A 157 -3.33 5.64 -8.34
C VAL A 157 -2.79 6.39 -9.56
N VAL A 158 -2.02 7.46 -9.35
CA VAL A 158 -1.41 8.22 -10.47
C VAL A 158 -0.46 7.32 -11.28
N ALA A 159 0.35 6.50 -10.61
CA ALA A 159 1.19 5.50 -11.27
C ALA A 159 0.35 4.51 -12.08
N MET A 160 -0.74 4.00 -11.51
CA MET A 160 -1.66 3.08 -12.18
C MET A 160 -2.29 3.72 -13.42
N LEU A 161 -2.70 4.98 -13.36
CA LEU A 161 -3.24 5.70 -14.51
C LEU A 161 -2.22 5.77 -15.65
N TYR A 162 -0.98 6.16 -15.36
CA TYR A 162 0.09 6.16 -16.38
C TYR A 162 0.47 4.75 -16.86
N HIS A 163 0.32 3.73 -16.02
CA HIS A 163 0.64 2.34 -16.37
C HIS A 163 -0.43 1.70 -17.26
N LEU A 164 -1.70 2.01 -17.03
CA LEU A 164 -2.83 1.53 -17.84
C LEU A 164 -2.96 2.31 -19.16
N PHE A 165 -2.58 3.60 -19.15
CA PHE A 165 -2.61 4.50 -20.31
C PHE A 165 -1.21 5.05 -20.66
N PRO A 166 -0.25 4.19 -21.04
CA PRO A 166 1.11 4.61 -21.34
C PRO A 166 1.19 5.34 -22.69
N GLY A 167 2.16 6.26 -22.83
CA GLY A 167 2.57 6.77 -24.14
C GLY A 167 3.23 5.69 -24.99
N GLU A 168 3.51 5.96 -26.27
CA GLU A 168 4.08 4.97 -27.20
C GLU A 168 5.45 4.45 -26.73
N SER A 169 6.34 5.36 -26.32
CA SER A 169 7.67 5.01 -25.83
C SER A 169 7.60 4.16 -24.55
N GLU A 170 6.75 4.56 -23.60
CA GLU A 170 6.50 3.82 -22.35
C GLU A 170 5.92 2.42 -22.65
N ARG A 171 4.94 2.32 -23.56
CA ARG A 171 4.34 1.06 -23.97
C ARG A 171 5.36 0.12 -24.59
N SER A 172 6.26 0.61 -25.43
CA SER A 172 7.32 -0.21 -26.05
C SER A 172 8.32 -0.76 -25.02
N ALA A 173 8.48 -0.09 -23.88
CA ALA A 173 9.36 -0.50 -22.79
C ALA A 173 8.70 -1.46 -21.79
N MET A 174 7.36 -1.56 -21.78
CA MET A 174 6.61 -2.44 -20.89
C MET A 174 6.83 -3.91 -21.24
N ARG A 175 6.92 -4.76 -20.20
CA ARG A 175 7.08 -6.22 -20.32
C ARG A 175 5.83 -7.00 -19.90
N CYS A 176 4.76 -6.30 -19.56
CA CYS A 176 3.50 -6.82 -19.05
C CYS A 176 2.33 -6.47 -19.99
N SER A 177 1.18 -7.10 -19.75
CA SER A 177 -0.07 -6.88 -20.50
C SER A 177 -0.97 -5.78 -19.93
N CYS A 178 -0.55 -5.06 -18.88
CA CYS A 178 -1.40 -4.14 -18.13
C CYS A 178 -1.96 -2.98 -18.96
N ALA A 179 -1.25 -2.55 -20.00
CA ALA A 179 -1.65 -1.40 -20.79
C ALA A 179 -2.96 -1.67 -21.53
N LEU A 180 -3.99 -0.88 -21.27
CA LEU A 180 -5.25 -0.95 -22.00
C LEU A 180 -4.97 -0.62 -23.48
N ARG A 181 -5.56 -1.40 -24.39
CA ARG A 181 -5.54 -1.05 -25.81
C ARG A 181 -6.44 0.18 -25.99
N PRO A 182 -6.02 1.21 -26.73
CA PRO A 182 -7.00 2.16 -27.28
C PRO A 182 -8.01 1.30 -28.04
N GLY A 183 -9.27 1.32 -27.62
CA GLY A 183 -10.31 0.64 -28.38
C GLY A 183 -10.20 1.12 -29.82
N THR A 184 -10.18 0.20 -30.78
CA THR A 184 -10.57 0.52 -32.14
C THR A 184 -11.98 1.05 -32.04
N ALA A 185 -12.12 2.36 -31.90
CA ALA A 185 -13.37 3.04 -32.18
C ALA A 185 -13.66 2.70 -33.64
N THR A 186 -14.57 1.75 -33.84
CA THR A 186 -15.16 1.46 -35.14
C THR A 186 -15.74 2.77 -35.64
N ALA A 187 -15.12 3.29 -36.70
CA ALA A 187 -15.61 4.40 -37.49
C ALA A 187 -16.92 4.01 -38.21
#